data_AF-A0A061A6F9-F1
#
_entry.id   AF-A0A061A6F9-F1
#
_cell.length_a   1.000
_cell.length_b   1.000
_cell.length_c   1.000
_cell.angle_alpha   90.00
_cell.angle_beta   90.00
_cell.angle_gamma   90.00
#
_symmetry.space_group_name_H-M   'P 1'
#
loop_
_entity.id
_entity.type
_entity.pdbx_description
1 polymer ?
#
loop_
_entity_poly.entity_id
_entity_poly.type
_entity_poly.pdbx_seq_one_letter_code
_entity_poly.pdbx_strand_id
1 'polypeptide(L)'
;MGGFLQAVLFGYTGFRVQKDCLAFAPSIPDDITQLCIRGVSYLGNKMDWLVRGQEVYIILREGAKHTGNTKPCALQVVLKNSGTKIPLIPGKLYSIPFYFTLYQLTNAETEHSNTVWIL
;
A
#
# COMPACT_ATOMS: atom_id res chain seq x y z
N MET A 1 24.65 2.40 -9.33
CA MET A 1 24.44 2.64 -7.89
C MET A 1 23.04 2.18 -7.41
N GLY A 2 22.61 0.95 -7.74
CA GLY A 2 21.28 0.45 -7.36
C GLY A 2 21.16 0.02 -5.90
N GLY A 3 22.27 -0.38 -5.27
CA GLY A 3 22.28 -0.96 -3.92
C GLY A 3 21.76 -0.03 -2.82
N PHE A 4 21.99 1.29 -2.93
CA PHE A 4 21.46 2.24 -1.96
C PHE A 4 19.93 2.27 -1.96
N LEU A 5 19.30 2.50 -3.12
CA LEU A 5 17.85 2.54 -3.22
C LEU A 5 17.22 1.19 -2.85
N GLN A 6 17.89 0.08 -3.21
CA GLN A 6 17.46 -1.26 -2.82
C GLN A 6 17.49 -1.42 -1.29
N ALA A 7 18.54 -0.96 -0.60
CA ALA A 7 18.61 -1.01 0.86
C ALA A 7 17.52 -0.14 1.51
N VAL A 8 17.23 1.03 0.96
CA VAL A 8 16.16 1.91 1.45
C VAL A 8 14.77 1.29 1.26
N LEU A 9 14.46 0.77 0.06
CA LEU A 9 13.14 0.23 -0.27
C LEU A 9 12.89 -1.19 0.25
N PHE A 10 13.88 -2.07 0.25
CA PHE A 10 13.68 -3.47 0.61
C PHE A 10 14.27 -3.83 1.97
N GLY A 11 15.20 -3.01 2.48
CA GLY A 11 15.72 -3.08 3.84
C GLY A 11 14.82 -2.28 4.78
N TYR A 12 15.01 -0.96 4.85
CA TYR A 12 14.38 -0.13 5.88
C TYR A 12 12.86 -0.10 5.85
N THR A 13 12.20 -0.07 4.69
CA THR A 13 10.73 -0.12 4.64
C THR A 13 10.14 -1.53 4.61
N GLY A 14 10.99 -2.53 4.36
CA GLY A 14 10.56 -3.91 4.21
C GLY A 14 9.58 -4.14 3.07
N PHE A 15 9.59 -3.33 2.00
CA PHE A 15 8.69 -3.57 0.87
C PHE A 15 8.89 -5.00 0.32
N ARG A 16 7.77 -5.67 0.04
CA ARG A 16 7.76 -6.93 -0.70
C ARG A 16 6.64 -6.87 -1.72
N VAL A 17 7.03 -6.82 -2.99
CA VAL A 17 6.11 -6.86 -4.12
C VAL A 17 5.68 -8.31 -4.33
N GLN A 18 4.38 -8.55 -4.36
CA GLN A 18 3.80 -9.83 -4.76
C GLN A 18 2.88 -9.59 -5.95
N LYS A 19 2.16 -10.63 -6.40
CA LYS A 19 1.30 -10.53 -7.58
C LYS A 19 0.18 -9.51 -7.38
N ASP A 20 -0.54 -9.61 -6.25
CA ASP A 20 -1.77 -8.84 -5.99
C ASP A 20 -1.67 -8.02 -4.69
N CYS A 21 -0.50 -7.98 -4.05
CA CYS A 21 -0.28 -7.22 -2.83
C CYS A 21 1.14 -6.62 -2.73
N LEU A 22 1.25 -5.51 -2.01
CA LEU A 22 2.51 -4.90 -1.58
C LEU A 22 2.55 -4.97 -0.05
N ALA A 23 3.40 -5.84 0.50
CA ALA A 23 3.58 -5.91 1.93
C ALA A 23 4.57 -4.85 2.42
N PHE A 24 4.31 -4.33 3.62
CA PHE A 24 5.09 -3.28 4.23
C PHE A 24 5.33 -3.59 5.71
N ALA A 25 6.61 -3.57 6.11
CA ALA A 25 7.05 -3.89 7.47
C ALA A 25 8.29 -3.04 7.76
N PRO A 26 8.12 -1.76 8.12
CA PRO A 26 9.21 -0.83 8.26
C PRO A 26 10.02 -1.14 9.52
N SER A 27 11.35 -1.10 9.38
CA SER A 27 12.31 -1.11 10.48
C SER A 27 13.21 0.11 10.30
N ILE A 28 12.66 1.30 10.59
CA ILE A 28 13.35 2.57 10.43
C ILE A 28 14.12 2.84 11.74
N PRO A 29 15.44 3.08 11.67
CA PRO A 29 16.24 3.51 12.82
C PRO A 29 15.72 4.81 13.46
N ASP A 30 15.84 4.94 14.78
CA ASP A 30 15.30 6.08 15.54
C ASP A 30 15.92 7.44 15.18
N ASP A 31 17.13 7.44 14.61
CA ASP A 31 17.82 8.63 14.10
C ASP A 31 17.24 9.13 12.77
N ILE A 32 16.44 8.32 12.08
CA ILE A 32 15.71 8.73 10.86
C ILE A 32 14.34 9.26 11.25
N THR A 33 14.24 10.59 11.34
CA THR A 33 12.97 11.25 11.71
C THR A 33 11.86 11.07 10.68
N GLN A 34 12.21 11.02 9.39
CA GLN A 34 11.28 10.91 8.27
C GLN A 34 11.91 10.20 7.07
N LEU A 35 11.14 9.32 6.43
CA LEU A 35 11.49 8.72 5.14
C LEU A 35 10.35 8.95 4.14
N CYS A 36 10.65 9.59 3.01
CA CYS A 36 9.69 9.83 1.95
C CYS A 36 10.03 9.02 0.70
N ILE A 37 9.08 8.24 0.21
CA ILE A 37 9.19 7.47 -1.03
C ILE A 37 8.10 7.94 -1.97
N ARG A 38 8.49 8.55 -3.09
CA ARG A 38 7.55 9.14 -4.04
C ARG A 38 7.52 8.38 -5.34
N GLY A 39 6.34 8.35 -5.95
CA GLY A 39 6.14 7.82 -7.29
C GLY A 39 6.27 6.30 -7.39
N VAL A 40 5.92 5.56 -6.33
CA VAL A 40 5.82 4.10 -6.38
C VAL A 40 4.67 3.74 -7.29
N SER A 41 4.97 3.08 -8.40
CA SER A 41 3.94 2.59 -9.35
C SER A 41 3.70 1.09 -9.13
N TYR A 42 2.47 0.70 -8.85
CA TYR A 42 2.08 -0.69 -8.62
C TYR A 42 0.64 -0.93 -9.08
N LEU A 43 0.40 -1.97 -9.90
CA LEU A 43 -0.93 -2.33 -10.42
C LEU A 43 -1.71 -1.16 -11.04
N GLY A 44 -1.04 -0.31 -11.82
CA GLY A 44 -1.65 0.87 -12.46
C GLY A 44 -1.90 2.05 -11.53
N ASN A 45 -1.54 1.95 -10.25
CA ASN A 45 -1.65 3.02 -9.27
C ASN A 45 -0.29 3.67 -9.02
N LYS A 46 -0.28 4.96 -8.71
CA LYS A 46 0.94 5.69 -8.33
C LYS A 46 0.78 6.28 -6.94
N MET A 47 1.69 5.97 -6.02
CA MET A 47 1.58 6.36 -4.62
C MET A 47 2.82 7.10 -4.12
N ASP A 48 2.59 8.00 -3.16
CA ASP A 48 3.63 8.56 -2.30
C ASP A 48 3.43 8.08 -0.87
N TRP A 49 4.55 7.84 -0.22
CA TRP A 49 4.65 7.31 1.13
C TRP A 49 5.51 8.24 1.97
N LEU A 50 5.08 8.45 3.21
CA LEU A 50 5.85 9.12 4.23
C LEU A 50 5.82 8.25 5.49
N VAL A 51 6.98 7.85 5.97
CA VAL A 51 7.14 7.20 7.27
C VAL A 51 7.66 8.22 8.25
N ARG A 52 6.97 8.40 9.38
CA ARG A 52 7.34 9.35 10.45
C ARG A 52 6.93 8.77 11.79
N GLY A 53 7.88 8.63 12.72
CA GLY A 53 7.60 7.97 14.00
C GLY A 53 7.09 6.55 13.76
N GLN A 54 5.94 6.20 14.35
CA GLN A 54 5.28 4.89 14.15
C GLN A 54 4.06 4.96 13.21
N GLU A 55 3.99 6.02 12.39
CA GLU A 55 2.90 6.21 11.42
C GLU A 55 3.42 6.23 9.99
N VAL A 56 2.57 5.73 9.10
CA VAL A 56 2.80 5.73 7.66
C VAL A 56 1.66 6.46 7.00
N TYR A 57 2.02 7.47 6.23
CA TYR A 57 1.09 8.26 5.45
C TYR A 57 1.18 7.83 3.99
N ILE A 58 0.04 7.46 3.43
CA ILE A 58 -0.07 7.05 2.02
C ILE A 58 -1.02 7.98 1.31
N ILE A 59 -0.62 8.44 0.14
CA ILE A 59 -1.50 9.10 -0.81
C ILE A 59 -1.43 8.38 -2.15
N LEU A 60 -2.59 7.92 -2.61
CA LEU A 60 -2.76 7.48 -3.99
C LEU A 60 -2.89 8.73 -4.85
N ARG A 61 -1.97 8.95 -5.79
CA ARG A 61 -2.05 10.09 -6.70
C ARG A 61 -3.25 9.90 -7.62
N GLU A 62 -3.91 11.01 -7.96
CA GLU A 62 -4.89 11.01 -9.04
C GLU A 62 -4.20 10.47 -10.31
N GLY A 63 -4.80 9.44 -10.91
CA GLY A 63 -4.31 8.91 -12.18
C GLY A 63 -4.40 10.00 -13.24
N ALA A 64 -3.39 10.08 -14.12
CA ALA A 64 -3.63 10.69 -15.42
C ALA A 64 -4.82 9.92 -16.04
N LYS A 65 -5.82 10.63 -16.59
CA LYS A 65 -6.96 10.01 -17.26
C LYS A 65 -6.43 8.95 -18.22
N HIS A 66 -6.55 7.68 -17.85
CA HIS A 66 -5.98 6.60 -18.66
C HIS A 66 -6.67 6.63 -20.02
N THR A 67 -5.90 6.82 -21.09
CA THR A 67 -6.35 6.78 -22.49
C THR A 67 -6.62 5.34 -22.95
N GLY A 68 -7.10 4.48 -22.06
CA GLY A 68 -7.38 3.06 -22.30
C GLY A 68 -8.35 2.54 -21.25
N ASN A 69 -9.29 1.71 -21.68
CA ASN A 69 -10.48 1.23 -20.97
C ASN A 69 -10.22 0.37 -19.70
N THR A 70 -9.02 0.42 -19.13
CA THR A 70 -8.66 -0.32 -17.91
C THR A 70 -8.97 0.56 -16.70
N LYS A 71 -10.10 0.27 -16.04
CA LYS A 71 -10.47 0.90 -14.76
C LYS A 71 -9.28 0.79 -13.78
N PRO A 72 -8.88 1.87 -13.10
CA PRO A 72 -7.81 1.80 -12.11
C PRO A 72 -8.16 0.73 -11.07
N CYS A 73 -7.25 -0.23 -10.87
CA CYS A 73 -7.45 -1.27 -9.88
C CYS A 73 -7.43 -0.61 -8.49
N ALA A 74 -8.56 -0.58 -7.79
CA ALA A 74 -8.61 0.07 -6.50
C ALA A 74 -7.70 -0.67 -5.49
N LEU A 75 -6.98 0.07 -4.65
CA LEU A 75 -6.12 -0.50 -3.60
C LEU A 75 -6.81 -0.39 -2.25
N GLN A 76 -6.54 -1.34 -1.36
CA GLN A 76 -6.93 -1.27 0.04
C GLN A 76 -5.77 -1.60 0.95
N VAL A 77 -5.78 -1.01 2.14
CA VAL A 77 -4.88 -1.35 3.24
C VAL A 77 -5.57 -2.38 4.11
N VAL A 78 -4.85 -3.42 4.51
CA VAL A 78 -5.29 -4.37 5.52
C VAL A 78 -4.34 -4.29 6.70
N LEU A 79 -4.87 -3.90 7.85
CA LEU A 79 -4.12 -3.86 9.11
C LEU A 79 -3.87 -5.28 9.59
N LYS A 80 -2.61 -5.66 9.85
CA LYS A 80 -2.28 -7.06 10.20
C LYS A 80 -2.88 -7.50 11.53
N ASN A 81 -3.00 -6.58 12.49
CA ASN A 81 -3.43 -6.92 13.85
C ASN A 81 -4.94 -7.11 13.96
N SER A 82 -5.73 -6.37 13.16
CA SER A 82 -7.20 -6.38 13.24
C SER A 82 -7.88 -6.96 12.01
N GLY A 83 -7.17 -7.12 10.89
CA GLY A 83 -7.75 -7.47 9.60
C GLY A 83 -8.59 -6.35 8.98
N THR A 84 -8.65 -5.16 9.59
CA THR A 84 -9.46 -4.04 9.10
C THR A 84 -9.00 -3.63 7.70
N LYS A 85 -9.96 -3.63 6.76
CA LYS A 85 -9.77 -3.22 5.36
C LYS A 85 -10.11 -1.72 5.22
N ILE A 86 -9.20 -0.94 4.65
CA ILE A 86 -9.39 0.49 4.39
C ILE A 86 -9.15 0.76 2.90
N PRO A 87 -10.18 1.09 2.11
CA PRO A 87 -10.00 1.41 0.70
C PRO A 87 -9.26 2.75 0.54
N LEU A 88 -8.27 2.76 -0.35
CA LEU A 88 -7.51 3.96 -0.71
C LEU A 88 -8.18 4.69 -1.87
N ILE A 89 -8.64 5.91 -1.60
CA ILE A 89 -9.26 6.80 -2.57
C ILE A 89 -8.17 7.74 -3.12
N PRO A 90 -8.04 7.90 -4.45
CA PRO A 90 -7.11 8.85 -5.05
C PRO A 90 -7.28 10.27 -4.47
N GLY A 91 -6.17 10.98 -4.26
CA GLY A 91 -6.13 12.33 -3.72
C GLY A 91 -6.29 12.42 -2.20
N LYS A 92 -6.76 11.36 -1.52
CA LYS A 92 -6.92 11.33 -0.07
C LYS A 92 -5.65 10.83 0.63
N LEU A 93 -5.25 11.53 1.69
CA LEU A 93 -4.16 11.11 2.57
C LEU A 93 -4.69 10.20 3.67
N TYR A 94 -4.00 9.09 3.92
CA TYR A 94 -4.34 8.12 4.95
C TYR A 94 -3.19 8.01 5.95
N SER A 95 -3.45 8.17 7.25
CA SER A 95 -2.51 7.79 8.32
C SER A 95 -2.79 6.35 8.75
N ILE A 96 -1.76 5.52 8.75
CA ILE A 96 -1.84 4.09 8.97
C ILE A 96 -0.76 3.69 9.98
N PRO A 97 -1.09 2.91 11.02
CA PRO A 97 -0.08 2.40 11.93
C PRO A 97 0.91 1.50 11.20
N PHE A 98 2.10 1.30 11.77
CA PHE A 98 3.07 0.33 11.24
C PHE A 98 2.45 -1.07 11.10
N TYR A 99 3.01 -1.86 10.18
CA TYR A 99 2.60 -3.24 9.90
C TYR A 99 1.21 -3.40 9.27
N PHE A 100 1.17 -3.18 7.96
CA PHE A 100 -0.01 -3.44 7.13
C PHE A 100 0.42 -4.05 5.80
N THR A 101 -0.57 -4.51 5.04
CA THR A 101 -0.37 -4.98 3.67
C THR A 101 -1.33 -4.23 2.75
N LEU A 102 -0.83 -3.74 1.63
CA LEU A 102 -1.69 -3.23 0.56
C LEU A 102 -2.13 -4.38 -0.33
N TYR A 103 -3.42 -4.49 -0.59
CA TYR A 103 -4.01 -5.45 -1.50
C TYR A 103 -4.68 -4.73 -2.66
N GLN A 104 -4.63 -5.35 -3.84
CA GLN A 104 -5.57 -5.03 -4.91
C GLN A 104 -6.97 -5.45 -4.48
N LEU A 105 -7.95 -4.56 -4.64
CA LEU A 105 -9.36 -4.92 -4.54
C LEU A 105 -9.67 -5.87 -5.71
N THR A 106 -9.94 -7.13 -5.39
CA THR A 106 -10.50 -8.08 -6.34
C THR A 106 -12.00 -7.83 -6.44
N ASN A 107 -12.53 -7.66 -7.65
CA ASN A 107 -13.98 -7.48 -7.88
C ASN A 107 -14.84 -8.71 -7.47
N ALA A 108 -14.22 -9.77 -6.93
CA ALA A 108 -14.87 -11.02 -6.53
C ALA A 108 -15.66 -10.94 -5.21
N GLU A 109 -15.60 -9.84 -4.44
CA GLU A 109 -16.44 -9.68 -3.24
C GLU A 109 -17.84 -9.06 -3.52
N THR A 110 -18.22 -8.89 -4.79
CA THR A 110 -19.55 -8.39 -5.19
C THR A 110 -20.42 -9.36 -5.97
N GLU A 111 -19.99 -10.60 -6.17
CA GLU A 111 -20.80 -11.59 -6.89
C GLU A 111 -20.70 -12.96 -6.21
N HIS A 112 -21.73 -13.26 -5.41
CA HIS A 112 -22.06 -14.57 -4.85
C HIS A 112 -21.03 -15.23 -3.91
N SER A 113 -21.25 -15.11 -2.59
CA SER A 113 -21.44 -16.34 -1.81
C SER A 113 -22.08 -16.07 -0.44
N ASN A 114 -23.33 -16.50 -0.30
CA ASN A 114 -23.79 -17.13 0.92
C ASN A 114 -22.90 -18.37 1.17
N THR A 115 -21.81 -18.23 1.92
CA THR A 115 -21.26 -19.40 2.61
C THR A 115 -20.66 -18.95 3.93
N VAL A 116 -21.37 -19.36 4.97
CA VAL A 116 -21.00 -19.37 6.37
C VAL A 116 -19.65 -20.07 6.54
N TRP A 117 -18.71 -19.42 7.22
CA TRP A 117 -17.63 -20.12 7.92
C TRP A 117 -17.80 -19.85 9.42
N ILE A 118 -18.56 -20.72 10.08
CA ILE A 118 -18.40 -20.96 11.52
C ILE A 118 -17.31 -22.02 11.64
N LEU A 119 -16.47 -21.81 12.65
CA LEU A 119 -15.38 -22.64 13.18
C LEU A 119 -15.49 -24.14 12.94
#